data_AF-A0AAW6U5Y5-F1
#
_entry.id   AF-A0AAW6U5Y5-F1
#
_cell.length_a   1.000
_cell.length_b   1.000
_cell.length_c   1.000
_cell.angle_alpha   90.00
_cell.angle_beta   90.00
_cell.angle_gamma   90.00
#
_symmetry.space_group_name_H-M   'P 1'
#
loop_
_entity.id
_entity.type
_entity.pdbx_description
1 polymer ?
#
loop_
_entity_poly.entity_id
_entity_poly.type
_entity_poly.pdbx_seq_one_letter_code
_entity_poly.pdbx_strand_id
1 'polypeptide(L)' 'MFGSSLDASREARDIDLAVEGVCPRDFFRFYGELMFALSKPVDVIDLSGQSKFLDLVRREGVLLYG' A
#
# COMPACT_ATOMS: atom_id res chain seq x y z
N MET A 1 -2.43 -2.83 -4.37
CA MET A 1 -1.23 -3.57 -3.93
C MET A 1 -0.14 -3.38 -4.96
N PHE A 2 1.12 -3.29 -4.56
CA PHE A 2 2.25 -3.13 -5.49
C PHE A 2 3.46 -3.93 -4.98
N GLY A 3 4.65 -3.71 -5.55
CA GLY A 3 5.90 -4.16 -4.95
C GLY A 3 6.07 -5.69 -4.92
N SER A 4 6.80 -6.16 -3.91
CA SER A 4 7.17 -7.57 -3.81
C SER A 4 5.98 -8.48 -3.49
N SER A 5 4.94 -7.90 -2.90
CA SER A 5 3.67 -8.54 -2.56
C SER A 5 2.90 -9.10 -3.77
N LEU A 6 3.24 -8.68 -5.00
CA LEU A 6 2.61 -9.18 -6.23
C LEU A 6 3.24 -10.46 -6.76
N ASP A 7 4.44 -10.83 -6.30
CA ASP A 7 5.16 -12.01 -6.80
C ASP A 7 4.75 -13.26 -6.01
N ALA A 8 3.81 -14.03 -6.56
CA ALA A 8 3.33 -15.27 -5.96
C ALA A 8 4.38 -16.40 -5.89
N SER A 9 5.52 -16.26 -6.58
CA SER A 9 6.58 -17.27 -6.57
C SER A 9 7.48 -17.20 -5.33
N ARG A 10 7.37 -16.12 -4.54
CA ARG A 10 8.14 -15.90 -3.32
C ARG A 10 7.24 -15.44 -2.19
N GLU A 11 7.67 -15.71 -0.98
CA GLU A 11 7.03 -15.14 0.19
C GLU A 11 7.55 -13.71 0.42
N ALA A 12 6.69 -12.71 0.25
CA ALA A 12 7.02 -11.32 0.56
C ALA A 12 7.21 -11.10 2.07
N ARG A 13 8.17 -10.24 2.43
CA ARG A 13 8.53 -9.93 3.82
C ARG A 13 7.51 -9.00 4.48
N ASP A 14 7.02 -8.05 3.70
CA ASP A 14 6.10 -6.98 4.05
C ASP A 14 4.96 -6.92 3.01
N ILE A 15 3.89 -6.23 3.38
CA ILE A 15 2.72 -6.02 2.54
C ILE A 15 2.77 -4.59 1.98
N ASP A 16 2.83 -4.45 0.67
CA ASP A 16 2.92 -3.19 -0.05
C ASP A 16 1.51 -2.68 -0.45
N LEU A 17 0.99 -1.67 0.26
CA LEU A 17 -0.35 -1.11 0.03
C LEU A 17 -0.30 0.36 -0.40
N ALA A 18 -0.95 0.63 -1.53
CA ALA A 18 -1.20 1.99 -1.99
C ALA A 18 -2.67 2.32 -1.77
N VAL A 19 -2.96 3.45 -1.14
CA VAL A 19 -4.32 3.88 -0.79
C VAL A 19 -4.62 5.27 -1.32
N GLU A 20 -5.88 5.53 -1.63
CA GLU A 20 -6.37 6.84 -2.06
C GLU A 20 -7.66 7.16 -1.29
N GLY A 21 -7.89 8.43 -0.96
CA GLY A 21 -9.12 8.86 -0.28
C GLY A 21 -9.10 8.79 1.26
N VAL A 22 -7.98 8.37 1.87
CA VAL A 22 -7.79 8.48 3.32
C VAL A 22 -7.58 9.95 3.70
N CYS A 23 -8.34 10.47 4.65
CA CYS A 23 -8.16 11.85 5.11
C CYS A 23 -6.76 12.01 5.75
N PRO A 24 -5.99 13.08 5.45
CA PRO A 24 -4.62 13.22 5.97
C PRO A 24 -4.49 13.12 7.50
N ARG A 25 -5.50 13.60 8.25
CA ARG A 25 -5.55 13.49 9.72
C ARG A 25 -5.68 12.04 10.22
N ASP A 26 -6.24 11.16 9.39
CA ASP A 26 -6.54 9.78 9.72
C ASP A 26 -5.47 8.82 9.20
N PHE A 27 -4.56 9.28 8.33
CA PHE A 27 -3.55 8.46 7.65
C PHE A 27 -2.70 7.62 8.61
N PHE A 28 -2.14 8.24 9.66
CA PHE A 28 -1.31 7.52 10.62
C PHE A 28 -2.09 6.59 11.54
N ARG A 29 -3.37 6.92 11.83
CA ARG A 29 -4.26 6.01 12.58
C ARG A 29 -4.56 4.77 11.75
N PHE A 30 -4.96 4.98 10.48
CA PHE A 30 -5.21 3.90 9.52
C PHE A 30 -3.97 3.01 9.35
N TYR A 31 -2.80 3.61 9.16
CA TYR A 31 -1.52 2.89 9.11
C TYR A 31 -1.27 2.07 10.40
N GLY A 32 -1.50 2.67 11.57
CA GLY A 32 -1.38 2.00 12.86
C GLY A 32 -2.29 0.79 13.00
N GLU A 33 -3.56 0.94 12.63
CA GLU A 33 -4.54 -0.14 12.65
C GLU A 33 -4.11 -1.31 11.76
N LEU A 34 -3.58 -1.03 10.57
CA LEU A 34 -3.04 -2.07 9.67
C LEU A 34 -1.84 -2.80 10.27
N MET A 35 -0.90 -2.09 10.90
CA MET A 35 0.26 -2.71 11.55
C MET A 35 -0.12 -3.73 12.63
N PHE A 36 -1.23 -3.51 13.35
CA PHE A 36 -1.71 -4.43 14.38
C PHE A 36 -2.64 -5.52 13.83
N ALA A 37 -3.37 -5.25 12.75
CA ALA A 37 -4.34 -6.18 12.18
C ALA A 37 -3.71 -7.24 11.24
N LEU A 38 -2.55 -6.95 10.65
CA LEU A 38 -1.92 -7.80 9.64
C LEU A 38 -0.87 -8.72 10.26
N SER A 39 -0.68 -9.90 9.65
CA SER A 39 0.29 -10.90 10.11
C SER A 39 1.74 -10.60 9.72
N LYS A 40 1.96 -9.55 8.92
CA LYS A 40 3.26 -9.10 8.42
C LYS A 40 3.35 -7.58 8.51
N PRO A 41 4.56 -7.01 8.59
CA PRO A 41 4.76 -5.56 8.44
C PRO A 41 4.09 -5.04 7.16
N VAL A 42 3.62 -3.81 7.18
CA VAL A 42 2.91 -3.18 6.07
C VAL A 42 3.55 -1.85 5.72
N ASP A 43 3.79 -1.64 4.44
CA ASP A 43 4.24 -0.36 3.88
C ASP A 43 3.05 0.29 3.17
N VAL A 44 2.62 1.45 3.68
CA VAL A 44 1.47 2.18 3.14
C VAL A 44 1.91 3.47 2.49
N ILE A 45 1.50 3.68 1.24
CA ILE A 45 1.74 4.91 0.49
C ILE A 45 0.42 5.58 0.10
N ASP A 46 0.38 6.91 0.22
CA ASP A 46 -0.74 7.74 -0.21
C ASP A 46 -0.62 8.05 -1.71
N LEU A 47 -1.65 7.71 -2.47
CA LEU A 47 -1.75 8.00 -3.89
C LEU A 47 -2.22 9.42 -4.18
N SER A 48 -2.72 10.20 -3.21
CA SER A 48 -3.33 11.51 -3.47
C SER A 48 -2.42 12.56 -4.13
N GLY A 49 -1.11 12.30 -4.20
CA GLY A 49 -0.12 13.16 -4.83
C GLY A 49 0.23 12.78 -6.29
N GLN A 50 1.23 13.48 -6.83
CA GLN A 50 1.81 13.21 -8.14
C GLN A 50 3.32 13.04 -8.03
N SER A 51 3.83 11.90 -8.50
CA SER A 51 5.26 11.67 -8.68
C SER A 51 5.49 10.48 -9.61
N LYS A 52 6.70 10.38 -10.20
CA LYS A 52 7.09 9.24 -11.05
C LYS A 52 6.92 7.89 -10.34
N PHE A 53 7.09 7.87 -9.01
CA PHE A 53 6.89 6.67 -8.21
C PHE A 53 5.40 6.31 -8.10
N LEU A 54 4.52 7.29 -7.87
CA LEU A 54 3.08 7.05 -7.82
C LEU A 54 2.53 6.62 -9.20
N ASP A 55 3.10 7.15 -10.29
CA ASP A 55 2.76 6.72 -11.65
C ASP A 55 3.14 5.25 -11.90
N LEU A 56 4.32 4.84 -11.40
CA LEU A 56 4.78 3.46 -11.45
C LEU A 56 3.84 2.53 -10.67
N VAL A 57 3.49 2.91 -9.44
CA VAL A 57 2.59 2.15 -8.57
C VAL A 57 1.21 2.00 -9.22
N ARG A 58 0.67 3.05 -9.82
CA ARG A 58 -0.62 2.99 -10.54
C ARG A 58 -0.57 2.08 -11.77
N ARG A 59 0.56 2.06 -12.48
CA ARG A 59 0.73 1.26 -13.70
C ARG A 59 0.92 -0.23 -13.41
N GLU A 60 1.71 -0.55 -12.40
CA GLU A 60 2.15 -1.93 -12.11
C GLU A 60 1.39 -2.57 -10.94
N GLY A 61 0.71 -1.76 -10.14
CA GLY A 61 -0.10 -2.22 -9.03
C GLY A 61 -1.35 -2.96 -9.45
N VAL A 62 -1.84 -3.82 -8.56
CA VAL A 62 -3.13 -4.50 -8.68
C VAL A 62 -4.15 -3.81 -7.79
N LEU A 63 -5.31 -3.46 -8.36
CA LEU A 63 -6.44 -2.91 -7.62
C LEU A 63 -7.04 -4.01 -6.74
N LEU A 64 -7.10 -3.76 -5.43
CA LEU A 64 -7.69 -4.70 -4.46
C LEU A 64 -9.16 -4.37 -4.16
N TYR A 65 -9.50 -3.09 -4.10
CA TYR A 65 -10.79 -2.57 -3.69
C TYR A 65 -10.95 -1.15 -4.24
N GLY A 66 -12.14 -0.81 -4.75
CA GLY A 66 -12.45 0.48 -5.39
C GLY A 66 -13.76 0.44 -6.14
#